data_AF-A0A4P7DPR9-F1
#
_entry.id   AF-A0A4P7DPR9-F1
#
_cell.length_a   1.000
_cell.length_b   1.000
_cell.length_c   1.000
_cell.angle_alpha   90.00
_cell.angle_beta   90.00
_cell.angle_gamma   90.00
#
_symmetry.space_group_name_H-M   'P 1'
#
loop_
_entity.id
_entity.type
_entity.pdbx_description
1 polymer ?
#
loop_
_entity_poly.entity_id
_entity_poly.type
_entity_poly.pdbx_seq_one_letter_code
_entity_poly.pdbx_strand_id
1 'polypeptide(L)'
;MYKVAGIEAIKEFDNNKVEQFEKNFKKLNPNIITKTISKEQFLTYVEGFGDLYKNDLKQPLQIHYYTNDTLVSFHANCYAKASIGGSLDWNYDGKFDEFIPKTSAQIKENKGLNYILNEFSLPVSKTNNTIIFFWSNLMPKQSMEAFKLIVENSKISTGKSTLITINTDHFFAGEKI
;
A
#
# COMPACT_ATOMS: atom_id res chain seq x y z
N MET A 1 26.39 6.88 -8.71
CA MET A 1 25.21 6.01 -8.55
C MET A 1 24.71 6.24 -7.12
N TYR A 2 23.78 7.18 -6.93
CA TYR A 2 23.26 7.51 -5.61
C TYR A 2 22.28 6.41 -5.18
N LYS A 3 22.74 5.48 -4.33
CA LYS A 3 21.85 4.61 -3.56
C LYS A 3 21.19 5.47 -2.49
N VAL A 4 20.04 6.07 -2.80
CA VAL A 4 19.14 6.53 -1.74
C VAL A 4 18.71 5.27 -0.99
N ALA A 5 19.00 5.21 0.31
CA ALA A 5 18.95 3.98 1.10
C ALA A 5 17.61 3.24 0.93
N GLY A 6 17.66 2.04 0.32
CA GLY A 6 16.51 1.13 0.20
C GLY A 6 15.69 1.24 -1.09
N ILE A 7 16.04 2.09 -2.05
CA ILE A 7 15.40 2.14 -3.38
C ILE A 7 16.14 1.22 -4.36
N GLU A 8 15.41 0.32 -5.01
CA GLU A 8 15.88 -0.60 -6.05
C GLU A 8 15.17 -0.33 -7.37
N ALA A 9 15.89 0.17 -8.38
CA ALA A 9 15.29 0.42 -9.69
C ALA A 9 14.75 -0.86 -10.33
N ILE A 10 13.50 -0.82 -10.79
CA ILE A 10 12.86 -1.89 -11.54
C ILE A 10 13.16 -1.64 -13.03
N LYS A 11 14.18 -2.31 -13.57
CA LYS A 11 14.53 -2.18 -14.99
C LYS A 11 13.45 -2.74 -15.90
N GLU A 12 12.89 -3.88 -15.50
CA GLU A 12 11.80 -4.59 -16.15
C GLU A 12 10.95 -5.27 -15.08
N PHE A 13 9.70 -5.57 -15.42
CA PHE A 13 8.80 -6.28 -14.51
C PHE A 13 9.28 -7.73 -14.32
N ASP A 14 9.46 -8.15 -13.06
CA ASP A 14 9.91 -9.49 -12.69
C ASP A 14 8.80 -10.23 -11.92
N ASN A 15 8.07 -11.09 -12.64
CA ASN A 15 6.99 -11.89 -12.07
C ASN A 15 7.47 -12.81 -10.94
N ASN A 16 8.68 -13.38 -11.05
CA ASN A 16 9.21 -14.29 -10.02
C ASN A 16 9.45 -13.56 -8.71
N LYS A 17 9.99 -12.32 -8.78
CA LYS A 17 10.20 -11.47 -7.60
C LYS A 17 8.87 -11.10 -6.95
N VAL A 18 7.85 -10.76 -7.74
CA VAL A 18 6.50 -10.47 -7.24
C VAL A 18 5.90 -11.69 -6.54
N GLU A 19 5.90 -12.86 -7.19
CA GLU A 19 5.37 -14.09 -6.60
C GLU A 19 6.09 -14.48 -5.30
N GLN A 20 7.41 -14.25 -5.21
CA GLN A 20 8.17 -14.52 -4.00
C GLN A 20 7.72 -13.61 -2.84
N PHE A 21 7.49 -12.33 -3.12
CA PHE A 21 6.96 -11.39 -2.14
C PHE A 21 5.55 -11.78 -1.68
N GLU A 22 4.66 -12.11 -2.62
CA GLU A 22 3.31 -12.56 -2.29
C GLU A 22 3.31 -13.84 -1.44
N LYS A 23 4.21 -14.79 -1.73
CA LYS A 23 4.40 -15.99 -0.88
C LYS A 23 4.81 -15.62 0.53
N ASN A 24 5.69 -14.63 0.70
CA ASN A 24 6.10 -14.16 2.01
C ASN A 24 4.97 -13.43 2.74
N PHE A 25 4.16 -12.65 2.04
CA PHE A 25 2.96 -12.03 2.61
C PHE A 25 1.94 -13.08 3.07
N LYS A 26 1.68 -14.11 2.25
CA LYS A 26 0.77 -15.22 2.59
C LYS A 26 1.24 -16.04 3.79
N LYS A 27 2.56 -16.15 4.04
CA LYS A 27 3.08 -16.76 5.27
C LYS A 27 2.71 -15.98 6.53
N LEU A 28 2.64 -14.65 6.45
CA LEU A 28 2.29 -13.79 7.58
C LEU A 28 0.78 -13.65 7.76
N ASN A 29 0.02 -13.65 6.66
CA ASN A 29 -1.44 -13.68 6.69
C ASN A 29 -1.98 -14.53 5.52
N PRO A 30 -2.40 -15.79 5.78
CA PRO A 30 -2.85 -16.71 4.72
C PRO A 30 -4.12 -16.29 3.97
N ASN A 31 -4.92 -15.38 4.53
CA ASN A 31 -6.22 -14.99 3.99
C ASN A 31 -6.15 -13.72 3.13
N ILE A 32 -4.96 -13.18 2.86
CA ILE A 32 -4.82 -11.99 2.03
C ILE A 32 -5.24 -12.24 0.59
N ILE A 33 -5.81 -11.19 0.00
CA ILE A 33 -6.02 -11.11 -1.45
C ILE A 33 -4.80 -10.39 -2.04
N THR A 34 -4.17 -10.98 -3.05
CA THR A 34 -3.05 -10.37 -3.77
C THR A 34 -3.48 -10.06 -5.20
N LYS A 35 -3.07 -8.91 -5.73
CA LYS A 35 -3.35 -8.48 -7.10
C LYS A 35 -2.14 -7.73 -7.65
N THR A 36 -1.68 -8.11 -8.82
CA THR A 36 -0.79 -7.27 -9.63
C THR A 36 -1.64 -6.56 -10.68
N ILE A 37 -1.42 -5.25 -10.85
CA ILE A 37 -2.18 -4.40 -11.79
C ILE A 37 -1.27 -3.88 -12.91
N SER A 38 -1.85 -3.58 -14.06
CA SER A 38 -1.11 -2.97 -15.17
C SER A 38 -0.78 -1.50 -14.90
N LYS A 39 0.13 -0.94 -15.71
CA LYS A 39 0.46 0.49 -15.68
C LYS A 39 -0.78 1.35 -15.96
N GLU A 40 -1.59 0.94 -16.93
CA GLU A 40 -2.81 1.64 -17.35
C GLU A 40 -3.84 1.65 -16.23
N GLN A 41 -4.09 0.50 -15.58
CA GLN A 41 -5.00 0.44 -14.43
C GLN A 41 -4.57 1.38 -13.31
N PHE A 42 -3.27 1.39 -12.98
CA PHE A 42 -2.74 2.28 -11.96
C PHE A 42 -2.88 3.76 -12.35
N LEU A 43 -2.63 4.11 -13.60
CA LEU A 43 -2.81 5.46 -14.11
C LEU A 43 -4.27 5.90 -14.05
N THR A 44 -5.21 5.07 -14.52
CA THR A 44 -6.65 5.37 -14.44
C THR A 44 -7.09 5.62 -12.99
N TYR A 45 -6.63 4.78 -12.06
CA TYR A 45 -6.87 4.96 -10.63
C TYR A 45 -6.39 6.33 -10.14
N VAL A 46 -5.15 6.73 -10.47
CA VAL A 46 -4.58 8.01 -10.04
C VAL A 46 -5.28 9.19 -10.73
N GLU A 47 -5.63 9.07 -12.01
CA GLU A 47 -6.31 10.10 -12.79
C GLU A 47 -7.74 10.37 -12.32
N GLY A 48 -8.36 9.42 -11.62
CA GLY A 48 -9.64 9.62 -10.96
C GLY A 48 -9.64 10.70 -9.88
N PHE A 49 -8.47 11.09 -9.36
CA PHE A 49 -8.32 12.09 -8.30
C PHE A 49 -7.80 13.44 -8.84
N GLY A 50 -8.13 14.52 -8.14
CA GLY A 50 -7.63 15.85 -8.41
C GLY A 50 -6.10 15.95 -8.34
N ASP A 51 -5.54 16.90 -9.07
CA ASP A 51 -4.09 17.05 -9.24
C ASP A 51 -3.31 17.17 -7.92
N LEU A 52 -3.93 17.73 -6.89
CA LEU A 52 -3.35 17.88 -5.55
C LEU A 52 -2.95 16.55 -4.91
N TYR A 53 -3.60 15.43 -5.28
CA TYR A 53 -3.39 14.12 -4.66
C TYR A 53 -2.54 13.18 -5.50
N LYS A 54 -2.32 13.49 -6.78
CA LYS A 54 -1.66 12.57 -7.73
C LYS A 54 -0.24 12.21 -7.31
N ASN A 55 0.51 13.12 -6.68
CA ASN A 55 1.87 12.84 -6.23
C ASN A 55 1.91 11.86 -5.04
N ASP A 56 0.93 11.95 -4.16
CA ASP A 56 0.79 11.03 -3.01
C ASP A 56 0.34 9.65 -3.47
N LEU A 57 -0.58 9.62 -4.45
CA LEU A 57 -1.09 8.38 -5.03
C LEU A 57 -0.13 7.68 -5.99
N LYS A 58 0.96 8.36 -6.40
CA LYS A 58 2.06 7.76 -7.17
C LYS A 58 3.21 7.28 -6.28
N GLN A 59 3.06 7.34 -4.96
CA GLN A 59 4.06 6.83 -4.05
C GLN A 59 4.14 5.30 -4.13
N PRO A 60 5.34 4.70 -4.11
CA PRO A 60 5.53 3.25 -4.23
C PRO A 60 4.83 2.42 -3.15
N LEU A 61 4.65 3.01 -1.95
CA LEU A 61 4.01 2.36 -0.81
C LEU A 61 2.86 3.23 -0.30
N GLN A 62 1.66 2.67 -0.27
CA GLN A 62 0.47 3.32 0.29
C GLN A 62 -0.34 2.32 1.10
N ILE A 63 -0.91 2.78 2.22
CA ILE A 63 -1.73 1.96 3.13
C ILE A 63 -3.03 2.71 3.38
N HIS A 64 -4.14 2.12 2.95
CA HIS A 64 -5.46 2.71 3.07
C HIS A 64 -6.30 1.83 4.00
N TYR A 65 -6.88 2.44 5.02
CA TYR A 65 -7.88 1.80 5.87
C TYR A 65 -9.25 2.35 5.49
N TYR A 66 -10.15 1.45 5.16
CA TYR A 66 -11.55 1.75 4.88
C TYR A 66 -12.43 1.15 5.96
N THR A 67 -13.45 1.92 6.35
CA THR A 67 -14.63 1.39 7.04
C THR A 67 -15.83 1.56 6.12
N ASN A 68 -16.45 0.43 5.80
CA ASN A 68 -17.41 0.29 4.71
C ASN A 68 -16.79 0.84 3.42
N ASP A 69 -17.38 1.89 2.84
CA ASP A 69 -16.89 2.55 1.63
C ASP A 69 -16.05 3.81 1.93
N THR A 70 -15.78 4.14 3.19
CA THR A 70 -15.13 5.41 3.57
C THR A 70 -13.66 5.20 3.93
N LEU A 71 -12.76 5.95 3.29
CA LEU A 71 -11.36 6.05 3.67
C LEU A 71 -11.25 6.78 5.00
N VAL A 72 -10.80 6.07 6.02
CA VAL A 72 -10.71 6.57 7.40
C VAL A 72 -9.27 6.79 7.84
N SER A 73 -8.30 6.16 7.15
CA SER A 73 -6.88 6.42 7.38
C SER A 73 -6.05 6.17 6.13
N PHE A 74 -5.11 7.07 5.86
CA PHE A 74 -4.23 7.05 4.70
C PHE A 74 -2.77 7.26 5.12
N HIS A 75 -1.90 6.41 4.58
CA HIS A 75 -0.45 6.48 4.77
C HIS A 75 0.23 6.28 3.43
N ALA A 76 1.33 6.98 3.21
CA ALA A 76 2.23 6.76 2.08
C ALA A 76 3.68 6.92 2.55
N ASN A 77 4.64 6.33 1.83
CA ASN A 77 6.05 6.37 2.25
C ASN A 77 6.61 7.80 2.38
N CYS A 78 6.11 8.78 1.60
CA CYS A 78 6.54 10.18 1.71
C CYS A 78 6.18 10.84 3.05
N TYR A 79 5.21 10.29 3.78
CA TYR A 79 4.76 10.79 5.08
C TYR A 79 5.30 10.00 6.28
N ALA A 80 6.04 8.91 6.02
CA ALA A 80 6.69 8.13 7.05
C ALA A 80 8.02 8.78 7.45
N LYS A 81 8.36 8.73 8.74
CA LYS A 81 9.62 9.31 9.21
C LYS A 81 10.78 8.39 8.82
N ALA A 82 11.87 8.96 8.32
CA ALA A 82 13.10 8.18 8.10
C ALA A 82 13.72 7.76 9.44
N SER A 83 14.13 6.50 9.54
CA SER A 83 14.90 5.98 10.68
C SER A 83 16.42 6.07 10.41
N ILE A 84 17.22 6.02 11.48
CA ILE A 84 18.69 6.05 11.41
C ILE A 84 19.26 4.86 10.58
N GLY A 85 18.49 3.78 10.39
CA GLY A 85 18.87 2.61 9.59
C GLY A 85 18.38 2.62 8.14
N GLY A 86 17.88 3.76 7.63
CA GLY A 86 17.34 3.87 6.27
C GLY A 86 16.03 3.11 6.05
N SER A 87 15.34 2.71 7.13
CA SER A 87 13.96 2.22 7.07
C SER A 87 12.97 3.37 7.28
N LEU A 88 11.70 3.08 7.02
CA LEU A 88 10.59 3.98 7.31
C LEU A 88 10.02 3.62 8.68
N ASP A 89 10.02 4.57 9.60
CA ASP A 89 9.29 4.49 10.87
C ASP A 89 7.83 4.86 10.62
N TRP A 90 7.06 3.84 10.20
CA TRP A 90 5.63 3.94 9.96
C TRP A 90 4.82 4.19 11.24
N ASN A 91 5.33 3.78 12.41
CA ASN A 91 4.70 4.00 13.71
C ASN A 91 5.21 5.25 14.43
N TYR A 92 5.81 6.20 13.70
CA TYR A 92 6.23 7.45 14.29
C TYR A 92 5.04 8.16 14.95
N ASP A 93 5.23 8.61 16.20
CA ASP A 93 4.18 9.23 17.03
C ASP A 93 3.00 8.30 17.35
N GLY A 94 3.25 6.99 17.40
CA GLY A 94 2.26 5.99 17.81
C GLY A 94 1.08 5.87 16.84
N LYS A 95 1.29 6.19 15.56
CA LYS A 95 0.21 6.20 14.54
C LYS A 95 -0.53 4.87 14.40
N PHE A 96 0.15 3.75 14.62
CA PHE A 96 -0.36 2.38 14.50
C PHE A 96 -0.59 1.69 15.85
N ASP A 97 -0.53 2.42 16.96
CA ASP A 97 -0.78 1.86 18.31
C ASP A 97 -2.23 1.44 18.52
N GLU A 98 -3.16 1.97 17.69
CA GLU A 98 -4.58 1.66 17.72
C GLU A 98 -5.06 1.15 16.35
N PHE A 99 -6.16 0.40 16.35
CA PHE A 99 -6.90 0.06 15.15
C PHE A 99 -8.25 0.81 15.17
N ILE A 100 -8.54 1.74 14.26
CA ILE A 100 -7.85 2.10 13.01
C ILE A 100 -6.68 3.09 13.26
N PRO A 101 -5.57 3.03 12.51
CA PRO A 101 -4.42 3.93 12.69
C PRO A 101 -4.76 5.41 12.50
N LYS A 102 -4.01 6.28 13.17
CA LYS A 102 -4.06 7.74 12.95
C LYS A 102 -3.49 8.08 11.57
N THR A 103 -4.29 8.76 10.75
CA THR A 103 -3.90 9.09 9.36
C THR A 103 -2.63 9.92 9.29
N SER A 104 -1.79 9.66 8.30
CA SER A 104 -0.57 10.46 8.06
C SER A 104 -0.81 11.68 7.19
N ALA A 105 -1.83 11.64 6.33
CA ALA A 105 -2.28 12.76 5.51
C ALA A 105 -3.79 12.71 5.30
N GLN A 106 -4.41 13.85 5.01
CA GLN A 106 -5.84 13.93 4.70
C GLN A 106 -6.05 13.96 3.18
N ILE A 107 -6.72 12.93 2.64
CA ILE A 107 -7.20 12.91 1.27
C ILE A 107 -8.67 13.36 1.28
N LYS A 108 -8.93 14.62 0.89
CA LYS A 108 -10.30 15.17 0.94
C LYS A 108 -11.19 14.63 -0.19
N GLU A 109 -10.58 14.27 -1.32
CA GLU A 109 -11.29 13.65 -2.45
C GLU A 109 -11.34 12.12 -2.32
N ASN A 110 -11.95 11.62 -1.25
CA ASN A 110 -12.13 10.19 -1.08
C ASN A 110 -13.19 9.64 -2.06
N LYS A 111 -12.76 8.86 -3.05
CA LYS A 111 -13.64 8.13 -4.00
C LYS A 111 -14.27 6.86 -3.42
N GLY A 112 -13.86 6.46 -2.22
CA GLY A 112 -14.33 5.28 -1.53
C GLY A 112 -13.61 3.99 -1.92
N LEU A 113 -13.94 2.92 -1.20
CA LEU A 113 -13.40 1.57 -1.41
C LEU A 113 -13.87 0.99 -2.75
N ASN A 114 -15.15 1.14 -3.05
CA ASN A 114 -15.79 0.58 -4.23
C ASN A 114 -15.17 1.09 -5.54
N TYR A 115 -14.69 2.33 -5.56
CA TYR A 115 -13.93 2.86 -6.70
C TYR A 115 -12.69 2.00 -6.99
N ILE A 116 -11.89 1.70 -5.96
CA ILE A 116 -10.68 0.87 -6.10
C ILE A 116 -11.04 -0.58 -6.44
N LEU A 117 -12.07 -1.13 -5.79
CA LEU A 117 -12.48 -2.51 -6.06
C LEU A 117 -12.93 -2.69 -7.50
N ASN A 118 -13.68 -1.73 -8.05
CA ASN A 118 -14.15 -1.77 -9.43
C ASN A 118 -13.00 -1.57 -10.43
N GLU A 119 -12.14 -0.57 -10.21
CA GLU A 119 -11.03 -0.25 -11.12
C GLU A 119 -10.05 -1.42 -11.29
N PHE A 120 -9.83 -2.18 -10.21
CA PHE A 120 -8.88 -3.30 -10.20
C PHE A 120 -9.53 -4.68 -10.30
N SER A 121 -10.84 -4.73 -10.50
CA SER A 121 -11.63 -5.97 -10.56
C SER A 121 -11.38 -6.87 -9.34
N LEU A 122 -11.37 -6.27 -8.15
CA LEU A 122 -11.18 -6.94 -6.87
C LEU A 122 -12.53 -7.44 -6.32
N PRO A 123 -12.55 -8.51 -5.52
CA PRO A 123 -13.78 -8.98 -4.91
C PRO A 123 -14.32 -7.94 -3.92
N VAL A 124 -15.65 -7.89 -3.80
CA VAL A 124 -16.34 -7.09 -2.79
C VAL A 124 -15.85 -7.49 -1.40
N SER A 125 -15.54 -6.50 -0.57
CA SER A 125 -15.11 -6.76 0.79
C SER A 125 -16.21 -7.47 1.58
N LYS A 126 -15.82 -8.50 2.33
CA LYS A 126 -16.73 -9.31 3.14
C LYS A 126 -16.86 -8.80 4.58
N THR A 127 -16.18 -7.68 4.89
CA THR A 127 -16.05 -7.14 6.24
C THR A 127 -16.24 -5.63 6.23
N ASN A 128 -16.67 -5.09 7.38
CA ASN A 128 -16.81 -3.65 7.53
C ASN A 128 -15.46 -2.94 7.44
N ASN A 129 -14.35 -3.57 7.79
CA ASN A 129 -13.02 -2.97 7.68
C ASN A 129 -12.24 -3.60 6.54
N THR A 130 -11.66 -2.77 5.66
CA THR A 130 -10.83 -3.22 4.55
C THR A 130 -9.53 -2.44 4.55
N ILE A 131 -8.41 -3.15 4.45
CA ILE A 131 -7.08 -2.58 4.35
C ILE A 131 -6.58 -2.83 2.93
N ILE A 132 -6.24 -1.77 2.21
CA ILE A 132 -5.59 -1.85 0.90
C ILE A 132 -4.14 -1.42 1.05
N PHE A 133 -3.22 -2.29 0.65
CA PHE A 133 -1.80 -2.03 0.68
C PHE A 133 -1.23 -2.03 -0.73
N PHE A 134 -0.91 -0.84 -1.25
CA PHE A 134 -0.14 -0.71 -2.48
C PHE A 134 1.33 -0.89 -2.16
N TRP A 135 2.00 -1.75 -2.92
CA TRP A 135 3.40 -2.06 -2.72
C TRP A 135 4.16 -2.20 -4.03
N SER A 136 5.48 -2.10 -3.91
CA SER A 136 6.39 -2.26 -5.05
C SER A 136 7.72 -2.88 -4.62
N ASN A 137 8.33 -3.64 -5.53
CA ASN A 137 9.71 -4.08 -5.44
C ASN A 137 10.73 -2.94 -5.59
N LEU A 138 10.26 -1.71 -5.81
CA LEU A 138 11.08 -0.51 -5.75
C LEU A 138 11.65 -0.27 -4.35
N MET A 139 10.92 -0.67 -3.31
CA MET A 139 11.30 -0.50 -1.92
C MET A 139 11.07 -1.81 -1.15
N PRO A 140 11.78 -2.90 -1.49
CA PRO A 140 11.40 -4.25 -1.08
C PRO A 140 11.46 -4.46 0.44
N LYS A 141 12.47 -3.89 1.10
CA LYS A 141 12.60 -3.92 2.56
C LYS A 141 11.40 -3.22 3.21
N GLN A 142 11.10 -2.00 2.76
CA GLN A 142 10.04 -1.17 3.31
C GLN A 142 8.65 -1.75 3.01
N SER A 143 8.45 -2.39 1.85
CA SER A 143 7.24 -3.15 1.52
C SER A 143 6.99 -4.27 2.54
N MET A 144 8.02 -5.03 2.89
CA MET A 144 7.92 -6.12 3.87
C MET A 144 7.69 -5.60 5.30
N GLU A 145 8.38 -4.53 5.69
CA GLU A 145 8.21 -3.90 7.01
C GLU A 145 6.81 -3.31 7.17
N ALA A 146 6.30 -2.60 6.16
CA ALA A 146 4.94 -2.06 6.14
C ALA A 146 3.90 -3.18 6.25
N PHE A 147 4.06 -4.26 5.47
CA PHE A 147 3.12 -5.38 5.52
C PHE A 147 3.08 -6.06 6.89
N LYS A 148 4.25 -6.28 7.52
CA LYS A 148 4.31 -6.81 8.89
C LYS A 148 3.57 -5.90 9.87
N LEU A 149 3.79 -4.59 9.79
CA LEU A 149 3.10 -3.63 10.64
C LEU A 149 1.58 -3.68 10.44
N ILE A 150 1.10 -3.76 9.19
CA ILE A 150 -0.33 -3.88 8.88
C ILE A 150 -0.90 -5.15 9.52
N VAL A 151 -0.21 -6.28 9.41
CA VAL A 151 -0.62 -7.55 10.01
C VAL A 151 -0.69 -7.42 11.53
N GLU A 152 0.33 -6.87 12.19
CA GLU A 152 0.30 -6.65 13.64
C GLU A 152 -0.82 -5.70 14.07
N ASN A 153 -0.97 -4.55 13.40
CA ASN A 153 -2.04 -3.59 13.68
C ASN A 153 -3.43 -4.21 13.49
N SER A 154 -3.61 -5.06 12.48
CA SER A 154 -4.87 -5.78 12.25
C SER A 154 -5.27 -6.72 13.41
N LYS A 155 -4.31 -7.18 14.22
CA LYS A 155 -4.58 -8.03 15.40
C LYS A 155 -5.13 -7.22 16.59
N ILE A 156 -4.95 -5.90 16.59
CA ILE A 156 -5.51 -5.00 17.61
C ILE A 156 -7.04 -4.84 17.41
N SER A 157 -7.50 -4.97 16.16
CA SER A 157 -8.92 -4.90 15.81
C SER A 157 -9.76 -5.92 16.58
N THR A 158 -10.88 -5.46 17.15
CA THR A 158 -11.89 -6.34 17.76
C THR A 158 -12.76 -7.06 16.73
N GLY A 159 -12.73 -6.64 15.47
CA GLY A 159 -13.45 -7.23 14.34
C GLY A 159 -12.54 -7.79 13.25
N LYS A 160 -13.10 -8.58 12.34
CA LYS A 160 -12.37 -9.07 11.16
C LYS A 160 -12.14 -7.93 10.16
N SER A 161 -10.97 -7.91 9.54
CA SER A 161 -10.64 -7.03 8.42
C SER A 161 -10.28 -7.86 7.18
N THR A 162 -10.63 -7.33 6.01
CA THR A 162 -10.17 -7.86 4.72
C THR A 162 -8.88 -7.14 4.35
N LEU A 163 -7.80 -7.89 4.09
CA LEU A 163 -6.52 -7.32 3.66
C LEU A 163 -6.27 -7.65 2.19
N ILE A 164 -6.14 -6.60 1.39
CA ILE A 164 -5.85 -6.67 -0.05
C ILE A 164 -4.51 -6.00 -0.29
N THR A 165 -3.62 -6.69 -1.01
CA THR A 165 -2.34 -6.13 -1.45
C THR A 165 -2.33 -5.95 -2.96
N ILE A 166 -1.83 -4.82 -3.41
CA ILE A 166 -1.81 -4.42 -4.83
C ILE A 166 -0.37 -4.12 -5.23
N ASN A 167 0.22 -4.96 -6.08
CA ASN A 167 1.53 -4.71 -6.64
C ASN A 167 1.44 -3.71 -7.81
N THR A 168 2.32 -2.71 -7.80
CA THR A 168 2.36 -1.60 -8.77
C THR A 168 3.62 -1.59 -9.64
N ASP A 169 4.38 -2.69 -9.68
CA ASP A 169 5.69 -2.71 -10.34
C ASP A 169 5.63 -2.42 -11.84
N HIS A 170 4.53 -2.77 -12.52
CA HIS A 170 4.34 -2.41 -13.93
C HIS A 170 4.38 -0.90 -14.17
N PHE A 171 3.96 -0.08 -13.21
CA PHE A 171 4.03 1.38 -13.33
C PHE A 171 5.48 1.89 -13.22
N PHE A 172 6.26 1.31 -12.31
CA PHE A 172 7.65 1.72 -12.03
C PHE A 172 8.69 1.05 -12.93
N ALA A 173 8.32 -0.01 -13.65
CA ALA A 173 9.23 -0.71 -14.56
C ALA A 173 9.71 0.19 -15.70
N GLY A 174 11.03 0.33 -15.84
CA GLY A 174 11.65 1.15 -16.89
C GLY A 174 11.63 2.66 -16.62
N GLU A 175 11.04 3.10 -15.50
CA GLU A 175 11.06 4.51 -15.10
C GLU A 175 12.45 4.91 -14.60
N LYS A 176 12.89 6.14 -14.92
CA LYS A 176 14.13 6.70 -14.38
C LYS A 176 13.83 7.29 -13.00
N ILE A 177 14.54 6.80 -11.99
CA ILE A 177 14.39 7.19 -10.57
C ILE A 177 15.58 8.05 -10.15
#